data_AF-A0A4C1Z6C8-F1
#
_entry.id   AF-A0A4C1Z6C8-F1
#
_cell.length_a   1.000
_cell.length_b   1.000
_cell.length_c   1.000
_cell.angle_alpha   90.00
_cell.angle_beta   90.00
_cell.angle_gamma   90.00
#
_symmetry.space_group_name_H-M   'P 1'
#
loop_
_entity.id
_entity.type
_entity.pdbx_description
1 polymer ?
#
loop_
_entity_poly.entity_id
_entity_poly.type
_entity_poly.pdbx_seq_one_letter_code
_entity_poly.pdbx_strand_id
1 'polypeptide(L)'
;MLDLLKQENPVYCGGLIDIIKESIQNRFEKYNLHDTRAKDSILAAVSYPFFKLKWVPRAEKEYEKEYVKELFIAELRRFKQEDFKSTHPQTSTLKKKQKSESYYMFNDSDSSTTSTDGNSRTCTDLETLQYLRDEDTSLNILNTYPTIKKVFLRYNTCLPSSAPVERLFSYGGMIIRPHRRNMSDTLF
;
A
#
# COMPACT_ATOMS: atom_id res chain seq x y z
N MET A 1 -1.55 25.07 14.43
CA MET A 1 -0.72 26.04 13.65
C MET A 1 -1.56 27.21 13.16
N LEU A 2 -2.54 27.02 12.25
CA LEU A 2 -3.42 28.11 11.81
C LEU A 2 -4.24 28.73 12.96
N ASP A 3 -4.72 27.91 13.89
CA ASP A 3 -5.42 28.42 15.08
C ASP A 3 -4.51 29.21 16.03
N LEU A 4 -3.20 28.89 16.07
CA LEU A 4 -2.21 29.65 16.83
C LEU A 4 -1.94 31.00 16.17
N LEU A 5 -1.83 31.04 14.84
CA LEU A 5 -1.70 32.27 14.07
C LEU A 5 -2.95 33.16 14.19
N LYS A 6 -4.13 32.57 14.37
CA LYS A 6 -5.36 33.32 14.63
C LYS A 6 -5.37 33.93 16.04
N GLN A 7 -4.77 33.27 17.02
CA GLN A 7 -4.62 33.80 18.39
C GLN A 7 -3.70 35.03 18.46
N GLU A 8 -2.81 35.22 17.49
CA GLU A 8 -1.95 36.41 17.38
C GLU A 8 -2.69 37.66 16.86
N ASN A 9 -3.99 37.56 16.56
CA ASN A 9 -4.87 38.66 16.10
C ASN A 9 -4.25 39.53 14.98
N PRO A 10 -3.97 38.95 13.79
CA PRO A 10 -3.40 39.70 12.68
C PRO A 10 -4.40 40.73 12.13
N VAL A 11 -3.99 42.00 12.16
CA VAL A 11 -4.82 43.17 11.81
C VAL A 11 -5.36 43.13 10.37
N TYR A 12 -4.58 42.61 9.42
CA TYR A 12 -4.95 42.60 7.99
C TYR A 12 -5.27 41.22 7.43
N CYS A 13 -4.66 40.16 7.97
CA CYS A 13 -4.70 38.81 7.39
C CYS A 13 -5.67 37.84 8.10
N GLY A 14 -6.45 38.32 9.09
CA GLY A 14 -7.37 37.45 9.84
C GLY A 14 -8.35 36.68 8.95
N GLY A 15 -9.01 37.37 8.00
CA GLY A 15 -9.93 36.73 7.06
C GLY A 15 -9.24 35.76 6.09
N LEU A 16 -7.98 36.01 5.74
CA LEU A 16 -7.20 35.10 4.90
C LEU A 16 -6.92 33.78 5.60
N ILE A 17 -6.65 33.80 6.92
CA ILE A 17 -6.45 32.58 7.72
C ILE A 17 -7.70 31.70 7.68
N ASP A 18 -8.88 32.29 7.78
CA ASP A 18 -10.15 31.56 7.74
C ASP A 18 -10.40 30.94 6.36
N ILE A 19 -10.17 31.69 5.29
CA ILE A 19 -10.30 31.18 3.91
C ILE A 19 -9.29 30.05 3.65
N ILE A 20 -8.05 30.19 4.12
CA ILE A 20 -7.03 29.13 3.97
C ILE A 20 -7.47 27.89 4.74
N LYS A 21 -7.97 28.05 5.96
CA LYS A 21 -8.45 26.93 6.77
C LYS A 21 -9.60 26.20 6.08
N GLU A 22 -10.61 26.93 5.63
CA GLU A 22 -11.77 26.38 4.93
C GLU A 22 -11.36 25.71 3.62
N SER A 23 -10.52 26.36 2.80
CA SER A 23 -10.07 25.79 1.54
C SER A 23 -9.26 24.49 1.71
N ILE A 24 -8.43 24.40 2.76
CA ILE A 24 -7.72 23.16 3.11
C ILE A 24 -8.73 22.08 3.54
N GLN A 25 -9.69 22.41 4.39
CA GLN A 25 -10.71 21.46 4.84
C GLN A 25 -11.51 20.93 3.64
N ASN A 26 -11.99 21.80 2.76
CA ASN A 26 -12.75 21.44 1.56
C ASN A 26 -11.90 20.59 0.59
N ARG A 27 -10.62 20.94 0.41
CA ARG A 27 -9.73 20.21 -0.50
C ARG A 27 -9.46 18.77 -0.04
N PHE A 28 -9.34 18.56 1.28
CA PHE A 28 -8.99 17.27 1.86
C PHE A 28 -10.16 16.52 2.49
N GLU A 29 -11.39 17.02 2.36
CA GLU A 29 -12.61 16.42 2.92
C GLU A 29 -12.75 14.94 2.58
N LYS A 30 -12.45 14.56 1.34
CA LYS A 30 -12.51 13.17 0.84
C LYS A 30 -11.56 12.19 1.54
N TYR A 31 -10.59 12.69 2.30
CA TYR A 31 -9.62 11.90 3.08
C TYR A 31 -9.96 11.85 4.57
N ASN A 32 -11.11 12.39 4.97
CA ASN A 32 -11.57 12.33 6.35
C ASN A 32 -11.82 10.87 6.77
N LEU A 33 -11.49 10.48 8.01
CA LEU A 33 -11.61 9.10 8.51
C LEU A 33 -13.02 8.53 8.34
N HIS A 34 -14.04 9.39 8.42
CA HIS A 34 -15.44 8.99 8.37
C HIS A 34 -15.99 8.87 6.95
N ASP A 35 -15.23 9.28 5.93
CA ASP A 35 -15.64 9.16 4.54
C ASP A 35 -15.27 7.76 4.00
N THR A 36 -16.24 7.09 3.39
CA THR A 36 -16.03 5.82 2.70
C THR A 36 -14.95 5.88 1.60
N ARG A 37 -14.78 7.06 0.98
CA ARG A 37 -13.77 7.31 -0.07
C ARG A 37 -12.33 7.33 0.49
N ALA A 38 -12.17 7.55 1.79
CA ALA A 38 -10.87 7.63 2.42
C ALA A 38 -10.24 6.26 2.67
N LYS A 39 -10.99 5.15 2.54
CA LYS A 39 -10.54 3.78 2.88
C LYS A 39 -9.13 3.48 2.33
N ASP A 40 -8.90 3.68 1.05
CA ASP A 40 -7.62 3.36 0.40
C ASP A 40 -6.47 4.24 0.93
N SER A 41 -6.78 5.49 1.27
CA SER A 41 -5.79 6.42 1.83
C SER A 41 -5.45 6.08 3.28
N ILE A 42 -6.43 5.63 4.06
CA ILE A 42 -6.23 5.10 5.42
C ILE A 42 -5.33 3.86 5.37
N LEU A 43 -5.62 2.93 4.46
CA LEU A 43 -4.83 1.72 4.26
C LEU A 43 -3.40 2.01 3.79
N ALA A 44 -3.22 3.00 2.91
CA ALA A 44 -1.91 3.49 2.50
C ALA A 44 -1.12 4.05 3.70
N ALA A 45 -1.76 4.92 4.50
CA ALA A 45 -1.13 5.57 5.64
C ALA A 45 -0.75 4.59 6.76
N VAL A 46 -1.63 3.65 7.12
CA VAL A 46 -1.38 2.69 8.20
C VAL A 46 -0.33 1.64 7.83
N SER A 47 -0.27 1.24 6.55
CA SER A 47 0.73 0.29 6.05
C SER A 47 2.13 0.92 5.88
N TYR A 48 2.25 2.25 5.98
CA TYR A 48 3.54 2.94 5.90
C TYR A 48 4.22 3.01 7.29
N PRO A 49 5.43 2.44 7.47
CA PRO A 49 6.08 2.31 8.79
C PRO A 49 6.32 3.62 9.55
N PHE A 50 6.59 4.71 8.84
CA PHE A 50 6.76 6.03 9.47
C PHE A 50 5.45 6.58 10.07
N PHE A 51 4.32 6.40 9.36
CA PHE A 51 3.04 7.00 9.71
C PHE A 51 2.22 6.12 10.66
N LYS A 52 2.08 4.81 10.39
CA LYS A 52 1.30 3.84 11.20
C LYS A 52 0.00 4.46 11.74
N LEU A 53 -0.07 4.69 13.06
CA LEU A 53 -1.20 5.34 13.74
C LEU A 53 -0.88 6.75 14.26
N LYS A 54 0.29 7.31 13.93
CA LYS A 54 0.76 8.63 14.43
C LYS A 54 -0.07 9.80 13.89
N TRP A 55 -0.67 9.63 12.71
CA TRP A 55 -1.50 10.64 12.06
C TRP A 55 -2.94 10.67 12.58
N VAL A 56 -3.39 9.61 13.28
CA VAL A 56 -4.71 9.57 13.90
C VAL A 56 -4.71 10.49 15.12
N PRO A 57 -5.62 11.47 15.21
CA PRO A 57 -5.68 12.39 16.34
C PRO A 57 -5.63 11.68 17.69
N ARG A 58 -4.84 12.21 18.62
CA ARG A 58 -4.73 11.68 19.99
C ARG A 58 -5.92 12.07 20.87
N ALA A 59 -6.70 13.07 20.46
CA ALA A 59 -7.75 13.67 21.28
C ALA A 59 -8.94 12.72 21.45
N GLU A 60 -9.25 12.37 22.72
CA GLU A 60 -10.48 11.79 23.32
C GLU A 60 -11.16 10.58 22.68
N LYS A 61 -10.81 10.21 21.45
CA LYS A 61 -11.54 9.28 20.59
C LYS A 61 -10.72 8.05 20.31
N GLU A 62 -10.54 7.23 21.33
CA GLU A 62 -9.90 5.92 21.23
C GLU A 62 -10.55 5.04 20.12
N TYR A 63 -11.84 5.28 19.86
CA TYR A 63 -12.60 4.63 18.79
C TYR A 63 -12.03 4.85 17.38
N GLU A 64 -11.39 6.00 17.08
CA GLU A 64 -10.86 6.27 15.73
C GLU A 64 -9.64 5.40 15.43
N LYS A 65 -8.76 5.23 16.42
CA LYS A 65 -7.63 4.32 16.31
C LYS A 65 -8.10 2.89 16.18
N GLU A 66 -9.09 2.50 16.95
CA GLU A 66 -9.65 1.15 16.89
C GLU A 66 -10.32 0.87 15.55
N TYR A 67 -11.06 1.85 15.00
CA TYR A 67 -11.62 1.79 13.66
C TYR A 67 -10.55 1.56 12.60
N VAL A 68 -9.44 2.32 12.64
CA VAL A 68 -8.34 2.16 11.68
C VAL A 68 -7.68 0.79 11.81
N LYS A 69 -7.49 0.28 13.04
CA LYS A 69 -6.95 -1.08 13.26
C LYS A 69 -7.85 -2.16 12.69
N GLU A 70 -9.14 -2.12 13.02
CA GLU A 70 -10.12 -3.10 12.54
C GLU A 70 -10.23 -3.08 11.01
N LEU A 71 -10.23 -1.89 10.41
CA LEU A 71 -10.20 -1.73 8.96
C LEU A 71 -8.95 -2.36 8.33
N PHE A 72 -7.79 -2.16 8.95
CA PHE A 72 -6.52 -2.69 8.47
C PHE A 72 -6.44 -4.21 8.59
N ILE A 73 -6.88 -4.75 9.74
CA ILE A 73 -6.95 -6.20 10.00
C ILE A 73 -7.91 -6.86 9.00
N ALA A 74 -9.10 -6.29 8.79
CA ALA A 74 -10.08 -6.81 7.84
C ALA A 74 -9.51 -6.86 6.41
N GLU A 75 -8.74 -5.84 6.01
CA GLU A 75 -8.10 -5.81 4.71
C GLU A 75 -7.00 -6.87 4.59
N LEU A 76 -6.16 -7.05 5.60
CA LEU A 76 -5.12 -8.08 5.63
C LEU A 76 -5.71 -9.50 5.54
N ARG A 77 -6.83 -9.74 6.22
CA ARG A 77 -7.58 -11.00 6.12
C ARG A 77 -8.09 -11.23 4.68
N ARG A 78 -8.59 -10.17 4.02
CA ARG A 78 -9.04 -10.23 2.62
C ARG A 78 -7.88 -10.61 1.68
N PHE A 79 -6.72 -9.99 1.85
CA PHE A 79 -5.52 -10.28 1.06
C PHE A 79 -5.06 -11.73 1.16
N LYS A 80 -5.03 -12.30 2.37
CA LYS A 80 -4.68 -13.73 2.54
C LYS A 80 -5.68 -14.65 1.82
N GLN A 81 -6.97 -14.36 1.88
CA GLN A 81 -7.97 -15.16 1.16
C GLN A 81 -7.79 -15.10 -0.36
N GLU A 82 -7.37 -13.96 -0.92
CA GLU A 82 -7.06 -13.84 -2.35
C GLU A 82 -5.82 -14.66 -2.75
N ASP A 83 -4.77 -14.67 -1.93
CA ASP A 83 -3.59 -15.51 -2.14
C ASP A 83 -3.96 -17.01 -2.18
N PHE A 84 -4.81 -17.48 -1.27
CA PHE A 84 -5.29 -18.87 -1.26
C PHE A 84 -6.12 -19.21 -2.50
N LYS A 85 -6.94 -18.29 -3.00
CA LYS A 85 -7.78 -18.49 -4.20
C LYS A 85 -6.98 -18.44 -5.50
N SER A 86 -5.87 -17.69 -5.53
CA SER A 86 -5.02 -17.56 -6.72
C SER A 86 -4.12 -18.78 -6.97
N THR A 87 -3.99 -19.69 -6.00
CA THR A 87 -3.25 -20.96 -6.13
C THR A 87 -4.07 -22.04 -6.86
N HIS A 88 -4.69 -21.68 -7.98
CA HIS A 88 -5.18 -22.65 -8.97
C HIS A 88 -4.11 -22.78 -10.08
N PRO A 89 -3.68 -23.99 -10.47
CA PRO A 89 -2.55 -24.15 -11.38
C PRO A 89 -2.89 -23.71 -12.80
N GLN A 90 -2.59 -22.45 -13.13
CA GLN A 90 -2.44 -22.00 -14.51
C GLN A 90 -1.25 -22.75 -15.11
N THR A 91 -1.57 -23.85 -15.76
CA THR A 91 -0.62 -24.78 -16.36
C THR A 91 -0.16 -24.19 -17.68
N SER A 92 0.90 -23.39 -17.69
CA SER A 92 1.65 -23.13 -18.93
C SER A 92 2.41 -24.41 -19.29
N THR A 93 1.97 -25.03 -20.38
CA THR A 93 2.45 -26.31 -20.90
C THR A 93 3.87 -26.18 -21.42
N LEU A 94 4.85 -26.65 -20.65
CA LEU A 94 6.12 -27.16 -21.20
C LEU A 94 6.42 -28.48 -20.49
N LYS A 95 6.08 -29.59 -21.17
CA LYS A 95 6.39 -30.94 -20.73
C LYS A 95 7.90 -31.17 -20.81
N LYS A 96 8.53 -31.42 -19.66
CA LYS A 96 9.64 -32.38 -19.58
C LYS A 96 9.47 -33.21 -18.32
N LYS A 97 9.28 -34.52 -18.54
CA LYS A 97 9.02 -35.55 -17.53
C LYS A 97 10.36 -36.02 -16.94
N GLN A 98 10.30 -36.51 -15.70
CA GLN A 98 11.34 -37.13 -14.84
C GLN A 98 11.93 -36.17 -13.81
N LYS A 99 12.06 -36.49 -12.51
CA LYS A 99 11.88 -37.72 -11.73
C LYS A 99 11.63 -37.27 -10.27
N SER A 100 10.85 -38.07 -9.53
CA SER A 100 10.76 -38.08 -8.06
C SER A 100 12.05 -37.63 -7.38
N GLU A 101 11.95 -36.65 -6.47
CA GLU A 101 12.58 -36.72 -5.14
C GLU A 101 11.78 -35.82 -4.17
N SER A 102 11.10 -36.51 -3.25
CA SER A 102 10.42 -36.00 -2.07
C SER A 102 11.46 -35.51 -1.06
N TYR A 103 12.07 -34.34 -1.28
CA TYR A 103 13.22 -33.91 -0.47
C TYR A 103 12.91 -32.86 0.62
N TYR A 104 11.68 -32.37 0.77
CA TYR A 104 11.34 -31.47 1.88
C TYR A 104 9.92 -31.69 2.41
N MET A 105 9.65 -32.88 2.97
CA MET A 105 8.58 -33.06 3.95
C MET A 105 9.24 -33.43 5.28
N PHE A 106 9.38 -32.43 6.16
CA PHE A 106 9.74 -32.67 7.55
C PHE A 106 8.46 -33.06 8.28
N ASN A 107 8.23 -34.37 8.42
CA ASN A 107 7.26 -34.90 9.35
C ASN A 107 7.93 -34.96 10.72
N ASP A 108 7.38 -34.25 11.70
CA ASP A 108 7.39 -34.75 13.06
C ASP A 108 5.99 -34.65 13.65
N SER A 109 5.63 -35.73 14.34
CA SER A 109 4.29 -36.26 14.52
C SER A 109 3.50 -35.63 15.69
N ASP A 110 2.19 -35.92 15.64
CA ASP A 110 1.21 -35.91 16.71
C ASP A 110 0.69 -34.56 17.25
N SER A 111 -0.40 -34.10 16.60
CA SER A 111 -1.68 -33.90 17.29
C SER A 111 -2.78 -33.62 16.26
N SER A 112 -3.61 -34.64 16.07
CA SER A 112 -5.04 -34.60 15.75
C SER A 112 -5.68 -33.31 15.17
N THR A 113 -6.28 -33.52 14.00
CA THR A 113 -7.65 -33.14 13.65
C THR A 113 -7.99 -31.68 13.27
N THR A 114 -8.41 -31.56 12.01
CA THR A 114 -9.59 -30.81 11.54
C THR A 114 -9.54 -29.28 11.51
N SER A 115 -9.69 -28.74 10.29
CA SER A 115 -10.20 -27.38 9.98
C SER A 115 -9.42 -26.20 10.59
N THR A 116 -8.25 -25.91 10.03
CA THR A 116 -7.39 -24.80 10.48
C THR A 116 -7.67 -23.49 9.70
N ASP A 117 -8.93 -23.10 9.58
CA ASP A 117 -9.29 -21.77 9.07
C ASP A 117 -9.20 -20.72 10.20
N GLY A 118 -9.24 -21.16 11.46
CA GLY A 118 -9.11 -20.32 12.66
C GLY A 118 -7.67 -19.89 12.99
N ASN A 119 -6.68 -20.77 12.80
CA ASN A 119 -5.29 -20.51 13.21
C ASN A 119 -4.56 -19.53 12.27
N SER A 120 -4.97 -19.46 11.00
CA SER A 120 -4.43 -18.50 10.03
C SER A 120 -4.91 -17.07 10.29
N ARG A 121 -6.16 -16.91 10.74
CA ARG A 121 -6.76 -15.62 11.10
C ARG A 121 -6.05 -15.00 12.30
N THR A 122 -5.90 -15.78 13.38
CA THR A 122 -5.19 -15.34 14.60
C THR A 122 -3.73 -14.98 14.32
N CYS A 123 -3.03 -15.72 13.46
CA CYS A 123 -1.65 -15.41 13.08
C CYS A 123 -1.51 -14.06 12.37
N THR A 124 -2.46 -13.70 11.49
CA THR A 124 -2.44 -12.42 10.75
C THR A 124 -2.74 -11.23 11.65
N ASP A 125 -3.70 -11.41 12.56
CA ASP A 125 -4.08 -10.40 13.53
C ASP A 125 -2.88 -10.11 14.47
N LEU A 126 -2.19 -11.16 14.92
CA LEU A 126 -0.97 -11.04 15.72
C LEU A 126 0.17 -10.35 14.96
N GLU A 127 0.41 -10.72 13.69
CA GLU A 127 1.38 -10.04 12.81
C GLU A 127 1.10 -8.54 12.73
N THR A 128 -0.17 -8.17 12.56
CA THR A 128 -0.63 -6.78 12.47
C THR A 128 -0.37 -6.02 13.76
N LEU A 129 -0.75 -6.59 14.90
CA LEU A 129 -0.55 -5.98 16.21
C LEU A 129 0.93 -5.80 16.53
N GLN A 130 1.77 -6.76 16.13
CA GLN A 130 3.22 -6.67 16.31
C GLN A 130 3.82 -5.55 15.48
N TYR A 131 3.45 -5.43 14.21
CA TYR A 131 3.90 -4.34 13.34
C TYR A 131 3.47 -2.96 13.85
N LEU A 132 2.24 -2.83 14.35
CA LEU A 132 1.72 -1.57 14.89
C LEU A 132 2.42 -1.16 16.19
N ARG A 133 2.95 -2.13 16.95
CA ARG A 133 3.74 -1.90 18.17
C ARG A 133 5.20 -1.59 17.88
N ASP A 134 5.75 -2.12 16.79
CA ASP A 134 7.14 -1.90 16.42
C ASP A 134 7.42 -0.39 16.24
N GLU A 135 8.56 0.07 16.73
CA GLU A 135 8.95 1.49 16.68
C GLU A 135 9.77 1.82 15.43
N ASP A 136 10.28 0.81 14.70
CA ASP A 136 11.05 1.06 13.49
C ASP A 136 10.17 1.71 12.40
N THR A 137 10.75 2.75 11.81
CA THR A 137 10.14 3.61 10.77
C THR A 137 10.76 3.38 9.39
N SER A 138 11.82 2.57 9.31
CA SER A 138 12.46 2.15 8.08
C SER A 138 11.51 1.30 7.23
N LEU A 139 11.65 1.36 5.90
CA LEU A 139 10.93 0.46 5.00
C LEU A 139 11.43 -0.99 5.09
N ASN A 140 12.60 -1.23 5.69
CA ASN A 140 13.18 -2.57 5.83
C ASN A 140 12.32 -3.49 6.72
N ILE A 141 11.61 -2.91 7.69
CA ILE A 141 10.67 -3.64 8.57
C ILE A 141 9.61 -4.41 7.78
N LEU A 142 9.22 -3.94 6.59
CA LEU A 142 8.24 -4.61 5.75
C LEU A 142 8.71 -6.00 5.29
N ASN A 143 10.02 -6.26 5.27
CA ASN A 143 10.53 -7.61 4.97
C ASN A 143 10.23 -8.62 6.08
N THR A 144 10.08 -8.16 7.32
CA THR A 144 9.70 -8.98 8.47
C THR A 144 8.20 -9.32 8.46
N TYR A 145 7.38 -8.44 7.85
CA TYR A 145 5.92 -8.56 7.80
C TYR A 145 5.42 -8.74 6.37
N PRO A 146 5.49 -9.95 5.80
CA PRO A 146 5.21 -10.20 4.38
C PRO A 146 3.78 -9.87 3.98
N THR A 147 2.79 -10.09 4.85
CA THR A 147 1.39 -9.77 4.54
C THR A 147 1.20 -8.25 4.44
N ILE A 148 1.80 -7.51 5.37
CA ILE A 148 1.75 -6.05 5.41
C ILE A 148 2.50 -5.44 4.23
N LYS A 149 3.63 -6.01 3.83
CA LYS A 149 4.37 -5.60 2.63
C LYS A 149 3.52 -5.67 1.36
N LYS A 150 2.71 -6.72 1.20
CA LYS A 150 1.80 -6.83 0.05
C LYS A 150 0.75 -5.72 0.04
N VAL A 151 0.14 -5.44 1.20
CA VAL A 151 -0.82 -4.33 1.35
C VAL A 151 -0.14 -2.99 1.06
N PHE A 152 1.06 -2.77 1.61
CA PHE A 152 1.87 -1.58 1.34
C PHE A 152 2.09 -1.38 -0.16
N LEU A 153 2.54 -2.41 -0.87
CA LEU A 153 2.75 -2.34 -2.31
C LEU A 153 1.44 -2.05 -3.05
N ARG A 154 0.32 -2.69 -2.68
CA ARG A 154 -0.97 -2.41 -3.32
C ARG A 154 -1.36 -0.94 -3.21
N TYR A 155 -1.32 -0.37 -2.02
CA TYR A 155 -1.92 0.95 -1.79
C TYR A 155 -0.94 2.11 -2.00
N ASN A 156 0.36 1.91 -1.80
CA ASN A 156 1.37 2.97 -1.91
C ASN A 156 2.15 2.96 -3.23
N THR A 157 2.10 1.89 -4.03
CA THR A 157 2.91 1.76 -5.26
C THR A 157 2.10 1.59 -6.53
N CYS A 158 0.79 1.91 -6.51
CA CYS A 158 0.01 2.04 -7.73
C CYS A 158 0.71 3.00 -8.69
N LEU A 159 0.97 2.56 -9.93
CA LEU A 159 1.53 3.42 -10.96
C LEU A 159 0.63 4.66 -11.12
N PRO A 160 1.12 5.87 -10.80
CA PRO A 160 0.28 7.05 -10.75
C PRO A 160 -0.17 7.53 -12.13
N SER A 161 0.36 6.97 -13.22
CA SER A 161 0.06 7.37 -14.60
C SER A 161 0.67 6.39 -15.62
N SER A 162 0.10 6.35 -16.83
CA SER A 162 0.72 5.80 -18.03
C SER A 162 1.92 6.61 -18.52
N ALA A 163 2.14 7.85 -18.04
CA ALA A 163 3.19 8.75 -18.53
C ALA A 163 4.62 8.17 -18.54
N PRO A 164 5.09 7.36 -17.56
CA PRO A 164 6.38 6.69 -17.65
C PRO A 164 6.42 5.68 -18.81
N VAL A 165 5.31 4.97 -19.01
CA VAL A 165 5.12 4.00 -20.09
C VAL A 165 5.04 4.71 -21.45
N GLU A 166 4.30 5.81 -21.54
CA GLU A 166 4.23 6.66 -22.73
C GLU A 166 5.57 7.29 -23.07
N ARG A 167 6.37 7.74 -22.09
CA ARG A 167 7.73 8.23 -22.33
C ARG A 167 8.62 7.14 -22.91
N LEU A 168 8.54 5.91 -22.38
CA LEU A 168 9.28 4.76 -22.93
C LEU A 168 8.87 4.44 -24.38
N PHE A 169 7.57 4.46 -24.68
CA PHE A 169 7.06 4.21 -26.04
C PHE A 169 7.20 5.40 -27.00
N SER A 170 7.30 6.64 -26.49
CA SER A 170 7.58 7.83 -27.29
C SER A 170 8.99 7.76 -27.91
N TYR A 171 9.97 7.26 -27.14
CA TYR A 171 11.29 6.91 -27.68
C TYR A 171 11.24 5.66 -28.57
N GLY A 172 10.32 4.74 -28.30
CA GLY A 172 10.02 3.62 -29.20
C GLY A 172 9.70 4.08 -30.62
N GLY A 173 8.99 5.19 -30.81
CA GLY A 173 8.77 5.80 -32.12
C GLY A 173 10.06 6.22 -32.85
N MET A 174 11.10 6.62 -32.11
CA MET A 174 12.42 6.99 -32.62
C MET A 174 13.27 5.78 -33.00
N ILE A 175 13.10 4.66 -32.30
CA ILE A 175 13.80 3.39 -32.56
C ILE A 175 13.12 2.60 -33.69
N ILE A 176 11.78 2.66 -33.76
CA ILE A 176 10.96 1.90 -34.71
C ILE A 176 10.78 2.64 -36.05
N ARG A 177 10.95 3.97 -36.09
CA ARG A 177 11.01 4.71 -37.36
C ARG A 177 12.47 4.82 -37.81
N PRO A 178 12.83 4.31 -39.00
CA PRO A 178 14.18 4.51 -39.52
C PRO A 178 14.42 6.01 -39.69
N HIS A 179 15.38 6.57 -38.95
CA HIS A 179 15.83 7.94 -39.12
C HIS A 179 16.64 8.04 -40.42
N ARG A 180 15.95 8.05 -41.56
CA ARG A 180 16.57 8.29 -42.87
C ARG A 180 17.01 9.75 -42.94
N ARG A 181 18.19 10.05 -42.39
CA ARG A 181 19.01 11.13 -42.93
C ARG A 181 19.46 10.68 -44.32
N ASN A 182 18.84 11.25 -45.35
CA ASN A 182 19.44 11.28 -46.68
C ASN A 182 20.71 12.12 -46.56
N MET A 183 21.86 11.46 -46.45
CA MET A 183 23.12 12.08 -46.82
C MET A 183 23.13 12.12 -48.34
N SER A 184 22.92 13.29 -48.94
CA SER A 184 23.17 13.47 -50.37
C SER A 184 24.67 13.72 -50.58
N ASP A 185 25.24 13.12 -51.62
CA ASP A 185 26.66 13.19 -52.01
C ASP A 185 27.18 14.60 -52.35
N THR A 186 26.36 15.65 -52.18
CA THR A 186 26.73 17.03 -52.46
C THR A 186 27.68 17.65 -51.42
N LEU A 187 28.25 16.85 -50.53
CA LEU A 187 29.22 17.28 -49.51
C LEU A 187 30.58 16.56 -49.59
N PHE A 188 30.85 15.82 -50.67
CA PHE A 188 32.17 15.27 -50.98
C PHE A 188 32.73 15.88 -52.27
#